data_AF-A0ABD4V4I0-F1
#
_entry.id   AF-A0ABD4V4I0-F1
#
_cell.length_a   1.000
_cell.length_b   1.000
_cell.length_c   1.000
_cell.angle_alpha   90.00
_cell.angle_beta   90.00
_cell.angle_gamma   90.00
#
_symmetry.space_group_name_H-M   'P 1'
#
loop_
_entity.id
_entity.type
_entity.pdbx_description
1 polymer ?
#
loop_
_entity_poly.entity_id
_entity_poly.type
_entity_poly.pdbx_seq_one_letter_code
_entity_poly.pdbx_strand_id
1 'polypeptide(L)'
;MVIREAKATDWPAIWAFFQPIVTAGETFTYPVDLGKEEGSEWWLLPAPARTVVAVDDAGKVVGTAKMNRNHLGNASHIASASFMVDPAFEGGGVGRALCAHTMEWARAAGFRGMQFNAVVETNERAVGLYRSLGFEVLGTLPEGFHHPRHGYVGLHIMYCAL
;
A
#
# COMPACT_ATOMS: atom_id res chain seq x y z
N MET A 1 -16.28 -6.79 8.72
CA MET A 1 -15.01 -6.84 7.94
C MET A 1 -13.93 -7.58 8.72
N VAL A 2 -13.19 -8.47 8.05
CA VAL A 2 -12.07 -9.25 8.60
C VAL A 2 -10.81 -9.02 7.76
N ILE A 3 -9.64 -8.93 8.39
CA ILE A 3 -8.33 -8.91 7.70
C ILE A 3 -7.65 -10.26 7.92
N ARG A 4 -7.22 -10.90 6.84
CA ARG A 4 -6.56 -12.22 6.86
C ARG A 4 -5.44 -12.31 5.83
N GLU A 5 -4.56 -13.30 5.97
CA GLU A 5 -3.57 -13.63 4.93
C GLU A 5 -4.26 -13.83 3.57
N ALA A 6 -3.63 -13.27 2.55
CA ALA A 6 -3.99 -13.47 1.17
C ALA A 6 -3.55 -14.88 0.73
N LYS A 7 -4.40 -15.54 -0.03
CA LYS A 7 -4.12 -16.80 -0.72
C LYS A 7 -3.91 -16.51 -2.19
N ALA A 8 -3.21 -17.39 -2.91
CA ALA A 8 -3.11 -17.29 -4.37
C ALA A 8 -4.49 -17.23 -5.05
N THR A 9 -5.50 -17.90 -4.48
CA THR A 9 -6.88 -17.86 -4.96
C THR A 9 -7.59 -16.52 -4.78
N ASP A 10 -7.06 -15.61 -3.96
CA ASP A 10 -7.61 -14.24 -3.82
C ASP A 10 -7.14 -13.33 -4.97
N TRP A 11 -6.10 -13.72 -5.74
CA TRP A 11 -5.54 -12.87 -6.80
C TRP A 11 -6.56 -12.38 -7.82
N PRO A 12 -7.48 -13.20 -8.35
CA PRO A 12 -8.49 -12.69 -9.30
C PRO A 12 -9.36 -11.57 -8.71
N ALA A 13 -9.68 -11.63 -7.40
CA ALA A 13 -10.46 -10.61 -6.72
C ALA A 13 -9.62 -9.34 -6.44
N ILE A 14 -8.35 -9.51 -6.07
CA ILE A 14 -7.40 -8.39 -5.93
C ILE A 14 -7.19 -7.69 -7.28
N TRP A 15 -6.95 -8.47 -8.34
CA TRP A 15 -6.67 -7.97 -9.68
C TRP A 15 -7.79 -7.07 -10.21
N ALA A 16 -9.05 -7.40 -9.89
CA ALA A 16 -10.22 -6.66 -10.34
C ALA A 16 -10.19 -5.17 -9.95
N PHE A 17 -9.58 -4.81 -8.82
CA PHE A 17 -9.37 -3.41 -8.43
C PHE A 17 -7.91 -2.96 -8.55
N PHE A 18 -6.93 -3.87 -8.47
CA PHE A 18 -5.52 -3.56 -8.71
C PHE A 18 -5.32 -2.96 -10.11
N GLN A 19 -5.83 -3.62 -11.15
CA GLN A 19 -5.61 -3.23 -12.54
C GLN A 19 -6.11 -1.80 -12.81
N PRO A 20 -7.38 -1.44 -12.53
CA PRO A 20 -7.83 -0.07 -12.79
C PRO A 20 -7.08 0.98 -11.96
N ILE A 21 -6.64 0.67 -10.74
CA ILE A 21 -5.82 1.59 -9.92
C ILE A 21 -4.46 1.84 -10.58
N VAL A 22 -3.79 0.78 -11.05
CA VAL A 22 -2.48 0.89 -11.70
C VAL A 22 -2.61 1.58 -13.06
N THR A 23 -3.58 1.18 -13.89
CA THR A 23 -3.81 1.79 -15.20
C THR A 23 -4.22 3.27 -15.09
N ALA A 24 -4.89 3.67 -14.01
CA ALA A 24 -5.18 5.08 -13.78
C ALA A 24 -3.89 5.92 -13.62
N GLY A 25 -2.79 5.33 -13.13
CA GLY A 25 -1.50 6.01 -13.04
C GLY A 25 -1.47 7.21 -12.07
N GLU A 26 -2.35 7.22 -11.06
CA GLU A 26 -2.52 8.36 -10.16
C GLU A 26 -1.83 8.16 -8.79
N THR A 27 -1.58 6.90 -8.39
CA THR A 27 -1.20 6.60 -6.99
C THR A 27 -0.01 5.65 -6.80
N PHE A 28 0.36 4.87 -7.82
CA PHE A 28 1.45 3.89 -7.76
C PHE A 28 2.48 4.15 -8.85
N THR A 29 3.75 3.87 -8.55
CA THR A 29 4.88 3.95 -9.49
C THR A 29 5.03 2.70 -10.35
N TYR A 30 3.93 1.99 -10.62
CA TYR A 30 3.94 0.82 -11.50
C TYR A 30 3.76 1.24 -12.97
N PRO A 31 4.24 0.43 -13.94
CA PRO A 31 3.86 0.61 -15.34
C PRO A 31 2.34 0.54 -15.49
N VAL A 32 1.75 1.48 -16.22
CA VAL A 32 0.28 1.57 -16.39
C VAL A 32 -0.30 0.42 -17.23
N ASP A 33 0.58 -0.28 -17.96
CA ASP A 33 0.32 -1.47 -18.78
C ASP A 33 0.78 -2.78 -18.11
N LEU A 34 1.02 -2.75 -16.78
CA LEU A 34 1.43 -3.91 -15.98
C LEU A 34 0.50 -5.12 -16.21
N GLY A 35 1.11 -6.26 -16.54
CA GLY A 35 0.41 -7.53 -16.77
C GLY A 35 -0.10 -8.19 -15.49
N LYS A 36 -1.07 -9.09 -15.63
CA LYS A 36 -1.70 -9.78 -14.49
C LYS A 36 -0.75 -10.72 -13.76
N GLU A 37 0.10 -11.43 -14.49
CA GLU A 37 1.05 -12.38 -13.92
C GLU A 37 2.16 -11.63 -13.17
N GLU A 38 2.76 -10.62 -13.80
CA GLU A 38 3.79 -9.77 -13.19
C GLU A 38 3.25 -9.01 -11.97
N GLY A 39 2.02 -8.47 -12.07
CA GLY A 39 1.33 -7.85 -10.94
C GLY A 39 1.15 -8.81 -9.75
N SER A 40 0.89 -10.09 -10.03
CA SER A 40 0.76 -11.12 -8.98
C SER A 40 2.08 -11.33 -8.27
N GLU A 41 3.18 -11.47 -9.03
CA GLU A 41 4.53 -11.67 -8.49
C GLU A 41 4.98 -10.48 -7.64
N TRP A 42 4.62 -9.26 -8.04
CA TRP A 42 5.00 -8.03 -7.33
C TRP A 42 4.14 -7.76 -6.09
N TRP A 43 2.93 -8.29 -6.03
CA TRP A 43 1.99 -8.01 -4.95
C TRP A 43 1.87 -9.12 -3.90
N LEU A 44 1.87 -10.38 -4.32
CA LEU A 44 1.77 -11.54 -3.44
C LEU A 44 3.16 -11.95 -2.94
N LEU A 45 3.62 -11.29 -1.87
CA LEU A 45 4.97 -11.48 -1.36
C LEU A 45 5.10 -12.80 -0.59
N PRO A 46 6.20 -13.56 -0.77
CA PRO A 46 6.48 -14.74 0.04
C PRO A 46 6.99 -14.35 1.43
N ALA A 47 6.90 -15.30 2.37
CA ALA A 47 7.48 -15.15 3.70
C ALA A 47 8.99 -14.80 3.62
N PRO A 48 9.52 -13.95 4.51
CA PRO A 48 8.88 -13.40 5.72
C PRO A 48 8.04 -12.14 5.50
N ALA A 49 7.91 -11.65 4.26
CA ALA A 49 6.93 -10.62 3.93
C ALA A 49 5.51 -11.21 3.96
N ARG A 50 4.50 -10.34 4.04
CA ARG A 50 3.10 -10.76 4.13
C ARG A 50 2.26 -9.98 3.15
N THR A 51 1.24 -10.63 2.62
CA THR A 51 0.16 -9.97 1.89
C THR A 51 -1.16 -10.38 2.54
N VAL A 52 -2.00 -9.40 2.87
CA VAL A 52 -3.31 -9.61 3.49
C VAL A 52 -4.42 -9.06 2.61
N VAL A 53 -5.62 -9.58 2.83
CA VAL A 53 -6.86 -9.06 2.24
C VAL A 53 -7.82 -8.63 3.34
N ALA A 54 -8.51 -7.51 3.11
CA ALA A 54 -9.69 -7.12 3.84
C ALA A 54 -10.92 -7.73 3.16
N VAL A 55 -11.74 -8.42 3.92
CA VAL A 55 -12.93 -9.14 3.47
C VAL A 55 -14.15 -8.56 4.17
N ASP A 56 -15.17 -8.17 3.41
CA ASP A 56 -16.43 -7.67 3.97
C ASP A 56 -17.30 -8.80 4.56
N ASP A 57 -18.46 -8.44 5.10
CA ASP A 57 -19.36 -9.40 5.76
C ASP A 57 -20.05 -10.35 4.76
N ALA A 58 -20.03 -10.02 3.47
CA ALA A 58 -20.51 -10.87 2.37
C ALA A 58 -19.41 -11.82 1.83
N GLY A 59 -18.19 -11.74 2.37
CA GLY A 59 -17.06 -12.56 1.92
C GLY A 59 -16.32 -11.99 0.70
N LYS A 60 -16.63 -10.77 0.26
CA LYS A 60 -15.93 -10.12 -0.86
C LYS A 60 -14.60 -9.53 -0.39
N VAL A 61 -13.54 -9.70 -1.18
CA VAL A 61 -12.28 -8.98 -0.98
C VAL A 61 -12.48 -7.51 -1.40
N VAL A 62 -12.32 -6.60 -0.45
CA VAL A 62 -12.57 -5.15 -0.62
C VAL A 62 -11.31 -4.30 -0.48
N GLY A 63 -10.18 -4.93 -0.17
CA GLY A 63 -8.89 -4.29 -0.16
C GLY A 63 -7.77 -5.28 0.13
N THR A 64 -6.53 -4.85 -0.06
CA THR A 64 -5.34 -5.65 0.20
C THR A 64 -4.20 -4.75 0.66
N ALA A 65 -3.30 -5.33 1.46
CA ALA A 65 -2.03 -4.71 1.79
C ALA A 65 -0.91 -5.73 1.66
N LYS A 66 0.24 -5.29 1.18
CA LYS A 66 1.49 -6.04 1.33
C LYS A 66 2.42 -5.30 2.29
N MET A 67 3.24 -6.03 3.03
CA MET A 67 4.14 -5.49 4.04
C MET A 67 5.43 -6.30 4.10
N ASN A 68 6.56 -5.61 4.26
CA ASN A 68 7.89 -6.19 4.14
C ASN A 68 8.94 -5.36 4.89
N ARG A 69 10.16 -5.88 4.99
CA ARG A 69 11.34 -5.06 5.33
C ARG A 69 11.56 -4.05 4.20
N ASN A 70 11.71 -2.77 4.53
CA ASN A 70 11.94 -1.73 3.53
C ASN A 70 13.35 -1.82 2.92
N HIS A 71 14.31 -2.19 3.76
CA HIS A 71 15.72 -2.31 3.40
C HIS A 71 16.32 -3.60 3.96
N LEU A 72 17.49 -3.97 3.46
CA LEU A 72 18.25 -5.13 3.93
C LEU A 72 19.34 -4.70 4.94
N GLY A 73 20.05 -5.68 5.51
CA GLY A 73 21.22 -5.46 6.36
C GLY A 73 20.94 -4.51 7.54
N ASN A 74 21.81 -3.50 7.72
CA ASN A 74 21.77 -2.57 8.85
C ASN A 74 20.51 -1.69 8.91
N ALA A 75 19.75 -1.58 7.81
CA ALA A 75 18.49 -0.83 7.76
C ALA A 75 17.24 -1.75 7.83
N SER A 76 17.44 -3.04 8.07
CA SER A 76 16.35 -4.05 8.07
C SER A 76 15.36 -3.95 9.23
N HIS A 77 15.57 -2.99 10.14
CA HIS A 77 14.67 -2.63 11.24
C HIS A 77 13.57 -1.64 10.82
N ILE A 78 13.56 -1.20 9.56
CA ILE A 78 12.51 -0.36 8.97
C ILE A 78 11.60 -1.21 8.10
N ALA A 79 10.29 -1.17 8.38
CA ALA A 79 9.24 -1.81 7.58
C ALA A 79 8.76 -0.90 6.45
N SER A 80 8.10 -1.48 5.46
CA SER A 80 7.29 -0.77 4.47
C SER A 80 5.99 -1.53 4.23
N ALA A 81 5.02 -0.85 3.64
CA ALA A 81 3.77 -1.45 3.20
C ALA A 81 3.21 -0.72 1.98
N SER A 82 2.30 -1.38 1.28
CA SER A 82 1.51 -0.80 0.19
C SER A 82 0.06 -1.25 0.32
N PHE A 83 -0.87 -0.40 -0.10
CA PHE A 83 -2.31 -0.61 0.12
C PHE A 83 -3.10 -0.37 -1.15
N MET A 84 -4.09 -1.22 -1.42
CA MET A 84 -5.10 -0.98 -2.44
C MET A 84 -6.48 -1.27 -1.84
N VAL A 85 -7.44 -0.39 -2.12
CA VAL A 85 -8.83 -0.53 -1.70
C VAL A 85 -9.67 -0.55 -2.96
N ASP A 86 -10.65 -1.45 -3.04
CA ASP A 86 -11.63 -1.44 -4.13
C ASP A 86 -12.32 -0.06 -4.15
N PRO A 87 -12.28 0.69 -5.27
CA PRO A 87 -12.92 2.00 -5.39
C PRO A 87 -14.39 2.03 -4.93
N ALA A 88 -15.11 0.91 -5.04
CA ALA A 88 -16.50 0.80 -4.59
C ALA A 88 -16.66 0.80 -3.04
N PHE A 89 -15.57 0.60 -2.29
CA PHE A 89 -15.55 0.51 -0.82
C PHE A 89 -14.75 1.64 -0.17
N GLU A 90 -14.45 2.66 -0.97
CA GLU A 90 -13.84 3.88 -0.50
C GLU A 90 -14.71 4.63 0.52
N GLY A 91 -14.09 5.36 1.45
CA GLY A 91 -14.79 6.03 2.55
C GLY A 91 -15.25 5.08 3.68
N GLY A 92 -15.29 3.76 3.44
CA GLY A 92 -15.70 2.75 4.43
C GLY A 92 -14.65 2.35 5.47
N GLY A 93 -13.54 3.08 5.59
CA GLY A 93 -12.50 2.81 6.59
C GLY A 93 -11.55 1.64 6.28
N VAL A 94 -11.69 0.96 5.13
CA VAL A 94 -10.85 -0.20 4.74
C VAL A 94 -9.36 0.14 4.75
N GLY A 95 -8.96 1.25 4.13
CA GLY A 95 -7.56 1.68 4.09
C GLY A 95 -6.96 1.95 5.47
N ARG A 96 -7.76 2.52 6.40
CA ARG A 96 -7.35 2.73 7.80
C ARG A 96 -7.13 1.41 8.51
N ALA A 97 -8.06 0.46 8.37
CA ALA A 97 -7.96 -0.84 9.01
C ALA A 97 -6.75 -1.63 8.49
N LEU A 98 -6.51 -1.61 7.17
CA LEU A 98 -5.32 -2.23 6.57
C LEU A 98 -4.03 -1.60 7.08
N CYS A 99 -3.94 -0.27 7.11
CA CYS A 99 -2.75 0.43 7.61
C CYS A 99 -2.50 0.13 9.09
N ALA A 100 -3.52 0.20 9.94
CA ALA A 100 -3.41 -0.17 11.35
C ALA A 100 -2.92 -1.62 11.53
N HIS A 101 -3.51 -2.58 10.79
CA HIS A 101 -3.07 -3.98 10.81
C HIS A 101 -1.60 -4.15 10.43
N THR A 102 -1.12 -3.44 9.41
CA THR A 102 0.29 -3.50 9.02
C THR A 102 1.22 -2.92 10.08
N MET A 103 0.81 -1.85 10.78
CA MET A 103 1.60 -1.25 11.86
C MET A 103 1.66 -2.16 13.08
N GLU A 104 0.54 -2.81 13.45
CA GLU A 104 0.50 -3.81 14.52
C GLU A 104 1.42 -5.00 14.22
N TRP A 105 1.37 -5.53 13.00
CA TRP A 105 2.31 -6.57 12.56
C TRP A 105 3.76 -6.09 12.68
N ALA A 106 4.07 -4.88 12.21
CA ALA A 106 5.43 -4.38 12.21
C ALA A 106 5.97 -4.22 13.64
N ARG A 107 5.16 -3.71 14.57
CA ARG A 107 5.50 -3.66 16.01
C ARG A 107 5.74 -5.04 16.58
N ALA A 108 4.83 -5.98 16.35
CA ALA A 108 4.96 -7.35 16.84
C ALA A 108 6.19 -8.08 16.28
N ALA A 109 6.60 -7.76 15.05
CA ALA A 109 7.80 -8.29 14.42
C ALA A 109 9.10 -7.56 14.82
N GLY A 110 9.04 -6.55 15.71
CA GLY A 110 10.20 -5.85 16.25
C GLY A 110 10.80 -4.78 15.33
N PHE A 111 10.05 -4.33 14.31
CA PHE A 111 10.45 -3.16 13.52
C PHE A 111 10.40 -1.89 14.38
N ARG A 112 11.33 -0.96 14.14
CA ARG A 112 11.41 0.32 14.88
C ARG A 112 10.71 1.48 14.17
N GLY A 113 10.39 1.31 12.90
CA GLY A 113 9.72 2.33 12.10
C GLY A 113 9.14 1.75 10.83
N MET A 114 8.22 2.49 10.22
CA MET A 114 7.64 2.19 8.92
C MET A 114 7.85 3.37 7.98
N GLN A 115 8.33 3.09 6.76
CA GLN A 115 8.58 4.08 5.73
C GLN A 115 7.78 3.75 4.46
N PHE A 116 7.11 4.76 3.92
CA PHE A 116 6.54 4.73 2.58
C PHE A 116 7.45 5.56 1.68
N ASN A 117 8.09 4.90 0.70
CA ASN A 117 9.13 5.54 -0.12
C ASN A 117 8.57 6.47 -1.19
N ALA A 118 7.32 6.26 -1.57
CA ALA A 118 6.72 6.88 -2.75
C ALA A 118 5.22 7.07 -2.55
N VAL A 119 4.84 8.21 -1.98
CA VAL A 119 3.43 8.62 -1.86
C VAL A 119 3.21 9.85 -2.74
N VAL A 120 2.43 9.72 -3.80
CA VAL A 120 2.15 10.82 -4.74
C VAL A 120 1.49 11.98 -4.00
N GLU A 121 2.03 13.20 -4.10
CA GLU A 121 1.55 14.33 -3.29
C GLU A 121 0.09 14.69 -3.54
N THR A 122 -0.40 14.48 -4.77
CA THR A 122 -1.79 14.73 -5.16
C THR A 122 -2.75 13.66 -4.67
N ASN A 123 -2.26 12.54 -4.11
CA ASN A 123 -3.10 11.56 -3.42
C ASN A 123 -3.40 12.04 -1.99
N GLU A 124 -4.05 13.20 -1.89
CA GLU A 124 -4.33 13.90 -0.63
C GLU A 124 -5.07 13.00 0.37
N ARG A 125 -5.91 12.10 -0.13
CA ARG A 125 -6.64 11.13 0.69
C ARG A 125 -5.70 10.15 1.39
N ALA A 126 -4.75 9.55 0.67
CA ALA A 126 -3.78 8.64 1.28
C ALA A 126 -2.84 9.41 2.22
N VAL A 127 -2.37 10.59 1.81
CA VAL A 127 -1.52 11.47 2.65
C VAL A 127 -2.23 11.82 3.96
N GLY A 128 -3.50 12.24 3.89
CA GLY A 128 -4.32 12.54 5.06
C GLY A 128 -4.56 11.33 5.96
N LEU A 129 -4.83 10.15 5.37
CA LEU A 129 -4.94 8.91 6.11
C LEU A 129 -3.66 8.59 6.88
N TYR A 130 -2.51 8.59 6.20
CA TYR A 130 -1.23 8.25 6.83
C TYR A 130 -0.87 9.25 7.93
N ARG A 131 -1.07 10.56 7.71
CA ARG A 131 -0.90 11.58 8.76
C ARG A 131 -1.76 11.30 9.98
N SER A 132 -3.02 10.93 9.79
CA SER A 132 -3.92 10.59 10.91
C SER A 132 -3.52 9.33 11.68
N LEU A 133 -2.59 8.53 11.14
CA LEU A 133 -2.03 7.33 11.78
C LEU A 133 -0.61 7.57 12.32
N GLY A 134 -0.13 8.82 12.33
CA GLY A 134 1.16 9.20 12.89
C GLY A 134 2.33 9.16 11.91
N PHE A 135 2.06 9.09 10.59
CA PHE A 135 3.10 9.29 9.59
C PHE A 135 3.37 10.77 9.34
N GLU A 136 4.63 11.12 9.19
CA GLU A 136 5.09 12.45 8.81
C GLU A 136 5.74 12.40 7.43
N VAL A 137 5.69 13.51 6.69
CA VAL A 137 6.45 13.64 5.44
C VAL A 137 7.88 14.03 5.82
N LEU A 138 8.85 13.15 5.55
CA LEU A 138 10.28 13.43 5.78
C LEU A 138 10.86 14.34 4.69
N GLY A 139 10.33 14.21 3.48
CA GLY A 139 10.76 14.98 2.32
C GLY A 139 9.90 14.67 1.11
N THR A 140 10.03 15.51 0.09
CA THR A 140 9.33 15.36 -1.18
C THR A 140 10.36 15.46 -2.29
N LEU A 141 10.41 14.44 -3.15
CA LEU A 141 11.16 14.52 -4.39
C LEU A 141 10.34 15.39 -5.36
N PRO A 142 10.78 16.62 -5.71
CA PRO A 142 10.06 17.44 -6.68
C PRO A 142 10.05 16.74 -8.03
N GLU A 143 8.92 16.84 -8.73
CA GLU A 143 8.71 16.20 -10.04
C GLU A 143 8.96 14.67 -10.05
N GLY A 144 8.91 14.02 -8.87
CA GLY A 144 9.18 12.59 -8.70
C GLY A 144 8.12 11.65 -9.30
N PHE A 145 6.98 12.18 -9.77
CA PHE A 145 5.91 11.41 -10.36
C PHE A 145 5.26 12.14 -11.53
N HIS A 146 5.05 11.46 -12.67
CA HIS A 146 4.35 12.03 -13.82
C HIS A 146 2.87 11.64 -13.81
N HIS A 147 2.03 12.51 -13.25
CA HIS A 147 0.60 12.29 -13.11
C HIS A 147 -0.15 12.59 -14.43
N PRO A 148 -1.10 11.74 -14.87
CA PRO A 148 -1.81 11.90 -16.14
C PRO A 148 -2.70 13.16 -16.25
N ARG A 149 -2.87 13.89 -15.14
CA ARG A 149 -3.78 15.05 -15.03
C ARG A 149 -3.08 16.31 -14.52
N HIS A 150 -2.05 16.14 -13.70
CA HIS A 150 -1.36 17.23 -13.02
C HIS A 150 0.08 17.44 -13.54
N GLY A 151 0.54 16.64 -14.50
CA GLY A 151 1.90 16.71 -15.00
C GLY A 151 2.90 16.17 -13.98
N TYR A 152 4.10 16.74 -13.93
CA TYR A 152 5.10 16.36 -12.93
C TYR A 152 4.72 16.89 -11.56
N VAL A 153 4.53 15.98 -10.60
CA VAL A 153 4.17 16.27 -9.22
C VAL A 153 5.19 15.62 -8.27
N GLY A 154 5.20 16.08 -7.04
CA GLY A 154 6.04 15.61 -5.96
C GLY A 154 5.73 14.20 -5.51
N LEU A 155 6.76 13.52 -5.03
CA LEU A 155 6.68 12.19 -4.46
C LEU A 155 7.19 12.22 -3.02
N HIS A 156 6.29 12.09 -2.05
CA HIS A 156 6.62 12.12 -0.63
C HIS A 156 7.30 10.83 -0.19
N ILE A 157 8.30 10.98 0.68
CA ILE A 157 8.79 9.95 1.57
C ILE A 157 8.11 10.19 2.92
N MET A 158 7.34 9.20 3.40
CA MET A 158 6.64 9.30 4.68
C MET A 158 7.18 8.29 5.69
N TYR A 159 7.19 8.65 6.97
CA TYR A 159 7.74 7.82 8.04
C TYR A 159 6.90 7.89 9.32
N CYS A 160 6.81 6.76 10.02
CA CYS A 160 6.24 6.65 11.35
C CYS A 160 7.17 5.82 12.25
N ALA A 161 7.51 6.33 13.43
CA ALA A 161 8.15 5.52 14.47
C ALA A 161 7.11 4.54 15.06
N LEU A 162 7.52 3.28 15.27
CA LEU A 162 6.62 2.19 15.70
C LEU A 162 6.73 1.89 17.19
#